data_AF-L9LP45-F1
#
_entry.id   AF-L9LP45-F1
#
_cell.length_a   1.000
_cell.length_b   1.000
_cell.length_c   1.000
_cell.angle_alpha   90.00
_cell.angle_beta   90.00
_cell.angle_gamma   90.00
#
_symmetry.space_group_name_H-M   'P 1'
#
loop_
_entity.id
_entity.type
_entity.pdbx_description
1 polymer ?
#
loop_
_entity_poly.entity_id
_entity_poly.type
_entity_poly.pdbx_seq_one_letter_code
_entity_poly.pdbx_strand_id
1 'polypeptide(L)'
;MTNDELIQKGRELVKQAVPDYEQAYKLLDLAYKRGSPEATYAIATWYLHGGHFLEQDYVKGTEYLKKAAEMKWPDAMYDLAVSYERGVYVSKNKKKAFLLYLQSALRGSSEAVYEVSRCYYFGIGTRKNKILGTIWYDRAEELGSVRNDS
;
A
#
# COMPACT_ATOMS: atom_id res chain seq x y z
N MET A 1 -16.30 17.85 7.37
CA MET A 1 -15.56 16.58 7.55
C MET A 1 -15.67 15.74 6.29
N THR A 2 -14.82 16.06 5.31
CA THR A 2 -14.47 15.21 4.17
C THR A 2 -13.79 13.93 4.66
N ASN A 3 -13.59 12.94 3.78
CA ASN A 3 -12.88 11.72 4.15
C ASN A 3 -11.44 12.01 4.58
N ASP A 4 -10.77 12.93 3.91
CA ASP A 4 -9.39 13.33 4.22
C ASP A 4 -9.31 14.00 5.60
N GLU A 5 -10.27 14.87 5.94
CA GLU A 5 -10.37 15.49 7.26
C GLU A 5 -10.60 14.45 8.38
N LEU A 6 -11.39 13.40 8.10
CA LEU A 6 -11.60 12.30 9.06
C LEU A 6 -10.32 11.51 9.29
N ILE A 7 -9.61 11.15 8.22
CA ILE A 7 -8.36 10.38 8.28
C ILE A 7 -7.27 11.20 8.97
N GLN A 8 -7.13 12.47 8.62
CA GLN A 8 -6.15 13.37 9.21
C GLN A 8 -6.37 13.53 10.71
N LYS A 9 -7.63 13.77 11.13
CA LYS A 9 -7.97 13.83 12.55
C LYS A 9 -7.71 12.50 13.27
N GLY A 10 -7.99 11.36 12.62
CA GLY A 10 -7.66 10.04 13.14
C GLY A 10 -6.15 9.85 13.35
N ARG A 11 -5.32 10.31 12.41
CA ARG A 11 -3.84 10.28 12.52
C ARG A 11 -3.33 11.17 13.65
N GLU A 12 -3.94 12.33 13.84
CA GLU A 12 -3.59 13.25 14.93
C GLU A 12 -3.85 12.61 16.29
N LEU A 13 -5.02 11.97 16.48
CA LEU A 13 -5.36 11.25 17.71
C LEU A 13 -4.36 10.14 18.04
N VAL A 14 -3.80 9.47 17.04
CA VAL A 14 -2.77 8.43 17.23
C VAL A 14 -1.40 9.01 17.62
N LYS A 15 -1.09 10.24 17.21
CA LYS A 15 0.20 10.90 17.45
C LYS A 15 0.27 11.67 18.77
N GLN A 16 -0.83 11.78 19.50
CA GLN A 16 -0.89 12.48 20.78
C GLN A 16 -0.05 11.79 21.84
N ALA A 17 0.34 12.53 22.89
CA ALA A 17 1.07 11.99 24.03
C ALA A 17 0.31 10.84 24.73
N VAL A 18 -1.02 10.92 24.73
CA VAL A 18 -1.93 9.83 25.10
C VAL A 18 -2.79 9.53 23.88
N PRO A 19 -2.47 8.48 23.09
CA PRO A 19 -3.21 8.18 21.88
C PRO A 19 -4.65 7.71 22.16
N ASP A 20 -5.61 8.25 21.41
CA ASP A 20 -6.99 7.76 21.39
C ASP A 20 -7.25 6.89 20.15
N TYR A 21 -6.88 5.63 20.26
CA TYR A 21 -7.02 4.65 19.18
C TYR A 21 -8.48 4.30 18.88
N GLU A 22 -9.37 4.35 19.88
CA GLU A 22 -10.78 4.02 19.69
C GLU A 22 -11.46 5.09 18.83
N GLN A 23 -11.27 6.36 19.18
CA GLN A 23 -11.85 7.46 18.42
C GLN A 23 -11.21 7.57 17.03
N ALA A 24 -9.91 7.33 16.92
CA ALA A 24 -9.24 7.26 15.62
C ALA A 24 -9.83 6.15 14.74
N TYR A 25 -10.09 4.95 15.31
CA TYR A 25 -10.74 3.87 14.58
C TYR A 25 -12.15 4.24 14.11
N LYS A 26 -12.96 4.87 14.96
CA LYS A 26 -14.32 5.32 14.59
C LYS A 26 -14.31 6.29 13.40
N LEU A 27 -13.33 7.19 13.35
CA LEU A 27 -13.16 8.11 12.22
C LEU A 27 -12.75 7.37 10.94
N LEU A 28 -11.83 6.41 11.04
CA LEU A 28 -11.42 5.56 9.92
C LEU A 28 -12.57 4.69 9.41
N ASP A 29 -13.34 4.06 10.30
CA ASP A 29 -14.52 3.25 9.95
C ASP A 29 -15.59 4.10 9.24
N LEU A 30 -15.80 5.34 9.68
CA LEU A 30 -16.69 6.28 9.00
C LEU A 30 -16.19 6.63 7.59
N ALA A 31 -14.89 6.90 7.42
CA ALA A 31 -14.29 7.17 6.11
C ALA A 31 -14.31 5.93 5.20
N TYR A 32 -14.09 4.73 5.75
CA TYR A 32 -14.22 3.45 5.06
C TYR A 32 -15.64 3.23 4.54
N LYS A 33 -16.67 3.45 5.38
CA LYS A 33 -18.09 3.37 4.99
C LYS A 33 -18.47 4.34 3.87
N ARG A 34 -17.73 5.45 3.75
CA ARG A 34 -17.85 6.41 2.65
C ARG A 34 -17.01 6.06 1.41
N GLY A 35 -16.40 4.88 1.38
CA GLY A 35 -15.64 4.36 0.26
C GLY A 35 -14.20 4.90 0.16
N SER A 36 -13.61 5.37 1.25
CA SER A 36 -12.21 5.86 1.21
C SER A 36 -11.20 4.69 1.07
N PRO A 37 -10.42 4.64 -0.02
CA PRO A 37 -9.36 3.64 -0.17
C PRO A 37 -8.27 3.77 0.90
N GLU A 38 -7.90 5.00 1.25
CA GLU A 38 -6.87 5.29 2.25
C GLU A 38 -7.31 4.82 3.65
N ALA A 39 -8.57 5.06 4.02
CA ALA A 39 -9.12 4.54 5.28
C ALA A 39 -9.17 3.02 5.29
N THR A 40 -9.56 2.40 4.17
CA THR A 40 -9.57 0.94 4.00
C THR A 40 -8.16 0.36 4.21
N TYR A 41 -7.15 1.00 3.62
CA TYR A 41 -5.74 0.62 3.78
C TYR A 41 -5.25 0.83 5.22
N ALA A 42 -5.59 1.93 5.87
CA ALA A 42 -5.25 2.17 7.28
C ALA A 42 -5.85 1.10 8.21
N ILE A 43 -7.12 0.71 7.99
CA ILE A 43 -7.75 -0.37 8.75
C ILE A 43 -7.01 -1.70 8.48
N ALA A 44 -6.59 -1.96 7.25
CA ALA A 44 -5.81 -3.14 6.92
C ALA A 44 -4.50 -3.21 7.72
N THR A 45 -3.73 -2.11 7.75
CA THR A 45 -2.45 -2.06 8.47
C THR A 45 -2.64 -2.23 9.97
N TRP A 46 -3.73 -1.69 10.55
CA TRP A 46 -4.03 -1.87 11.97
C TRP A 46 -4.29 -3.34 12.33
N TYR A 47 -5.07 -4.07 11.51
CA TYR A 47 -5.27 -5.51 11.71
C TYR A 47 -4.00 -6.33 11.47
N LEU A 48 -3.16 -5.96 10.49
CA LEU A 48 -1.94 -6.70 10.14
C LEU A 48 -0.83 -6.54 11.19
N HIS A 49 -0.65 -5.34 11.73
CA HIS A 49 0.41 -5.06 12.71
C HIS A 49 -0.05 -5.23 14.16
N GLY A 50 -1.34 -5.09 14.44
CA GLY A 50 -1.88 -5.12 15.81
C GLY A 50 -1.31 -4.00 16.70
N GLY A 51 -1.58 -4.07 18.00
CA GLY A 51 -0.88 -3.25 19.01
C GLY A 51 -1.51 -1.88 19.29
N HIS A 52 -2.75 -1.66 18.88
CA HIS A 52 -3.52 -0.44 19.16
C HIS A 52 -4.84 -0.83 19.84
N PHE A 53 -5.96 -0.34 19.30
CA PHE A 53 -7.32 -0.72 19.70
C PHE A 53 -7.73 -2.12 19.20
N LEU A 54 -7.07 -2.63 18.16
CA LEU A 54 -7.40 -3.92 17.53
C LEU A 54 -6.35 -4.97 17.84
N GLU A 55 -6.84 -6.19 18.11
CA GLU A 55 -6.00 -7.38 18.09
C GLU A 55 -5.52 -7.67 16.68
N GLN A 56 -4.33 -8.27 16.58
CA GLN A 56 -3.75 -8.66 15.31
C GLN A 56 -4.59 -9.78 14.67
N ASP A 57 -5.07 -9.54 13.45
CA ASP A 57 -5.88 -10.47 12.68
C ASP A 57 -5.41 -10.44 11.23
N TYR A 58 -4.54 -11.37 10.88
CA TYR A 58 -3.97 -11.42 9.53
C TYR A 58 -5.03 -11.71 8.46
N VAL A 59 -6.08 -12.45 8.79
CA VAL A 59 -7.12 -12.80 7.82
C VAL A 59 -7.91 -11.54 7.46
N LYS A 60 -8.43 -10.82 8.45
CA LYS A 60 -9.12 -9.55 8.22
C LYS A 60 -8.21 -8.51 7.60
N GLY A 61 -7.00 -8.35 8.12
CA GLY A 61 -6.02 -7.40 7.57
C GLY A 61 -5.76 -7.63 6.09
N THR A 62 -5.61 -8.89 5.68
CA THR A 62 -5.42 -9.25 4.26
C THR A 62 -6.65 -8.97 3.40
N GLU A 63 -7.85 -9.21 3.93
CA GLU A 63 -9.09 -8.89 3.22
C GLU A 63 -9.25 -7.39 2.99
N TYR A 64 -9.00 -6.57 4.02
CA TYR A 64 -9.02 -5.11 3.87
C TYR A 64 -7.93 -4.62 2.92
N LEU A 65 -6.72 -5.21 2.97
CA LEU A 65 -5.64 -4.88 2.05
C LEU A 65 -6.03 -5.16 0.59
N LYS A 66 -6.66 -6.30 0.32
CA LYS A 66 -7.19 -6.65 -1.01
C LYS A 66 -8.25 -5.65 -1.47
N LYS A 67 -9.19 -5.29 -0.59
CA LYS A 67 -10.23 -4.28 -0.89
C LYS A 67 -9.61 -2.92 -1.24
N ALA A 68 -8.63 -2.46 -0.46
CA ALA A 68 -7.94 -1.19 -0.75
C ALA A 68 -7.18 -1.25 -2.09
N ALA A 69 -6.57 -2.38 -2.42
CA ALA A 69 -5.93 -2.60 -3.71
C ALA A 69 -6.95 -2.63 -4.86
N GLU A 70 -8.13 -3.22 -4.68
CA GLU A 70 -9.23 -3.20 -5.67
C GLU A 70 -9.77 -1.79 -5.89
N MET A 71 -9.78 -0.95 -4.85
CA MET A 71 -10.05 0.49 -4.93
C MET A 71 -8.90 1.30 -5.55
N LYS A 72 -7.85 0.62 -6.03
CA LYS A 72 -6.72 1.22 -6.74
C LYS A 72 -5.83 2.11 -5.88
N TRP A 73 -5.78 1.85 -4.56
CA TRP A 73 -4.85 2.54 -3.66
C TRP A 73 -3.40 2.08 -3.92
N PRO A 74 -2.47 2.99 -4.27
CA PRO A 74 -1.11 2.61 -4.67
C PRO A 74 -0.35 1.83 -3.59
N ASP A 75 -0.41 2.27 -2.33
CA ASP A 75 0.29 1.62 -1.23
C ASP A 75 -0.27 0.21 -0.96
N ALA A 76 -1.59 0.06 -1.05
CA ALA A 76 -2.23 -1.24 -0.85
C ALA A 76 -1.86 -2.22 -1.97
N MET A 77 -1.80 -1.75 -3.22
CA MET A 77 -1.33 -2.55 -4.35
C MET A 77 0.13 -2.98 -4.16
N TYR A 78 0.99 -2.06 -3.69
CA TYR A 78 2.40 -2.35 -3.40
C TYR A 78 2.55 -3.39 -2.29
N ASP A 79 1.89 -3.20 -1.15
CA ASP A 79 1.97 -4.13 -0.01
C ASP A 79 1.39 -5.51 -0.35
N LEU A 80 0.31 -5.55 -1.13
CA LEU A 80 -0.24 -6.81 -1.61
C LEU A 80 0.71 -7.49 -2.61
N ALA A 81 1.43 -6.73 -3.44
CA ALA A 81 2.46 -7.26 -4.32
C ALA A 81 3.62 -7.89 -3.52
N VAL A 82 4.13 -7.19 -2.50
CA VAL A 82 5.16 -7.69 -1.58
C VAL A 82 4.68 -8.99 -0.91
N SER A 83 3.43 -9.02 -0.47
CA SER A 83 2.79 -10.19 0.14
C SER A 83 2.77 -11.38 -0.82
N TYR A 84 2.37 -11.18 -2.08
CA TYR A 84 2.42 -12.22 -3.11
C TYR A 84 3.84 -12.65 -3.48
N GLU A 85 4.82 -11.74 -3.49
CA GLU A 85 6.20 -12.09 -3.83
C GLU A 85 6.85 -12.96 -2.74
N ARG A 86 6.64 -12.58 -1.48
CA ARG A 86 7.24 -13.22 -0.31
C ARG A 86 6.44 -14.44 0.15
N GLY A 87 5.15 -14.51 -0.15
CA GLY A 87 4.24 -15.53 0.38
C GLY A 87 3.82 -15.24 1.82
N VAL A 88 3.75 -13.97 2.20
CA VAL A 88 3.31 -13.51 3.52
C VAL A 88 1.85 -13.11 3.38
N TYR A 89 0.99 -13.56 4.30
CA TYR A 89 -0.46 -13.33 4.31
C TYR A 89 -1.27 -13.94 3.15
N VAL A 90 -0.66 -14.16 2.00
CA VAL A 90 -1.24 -14.80 0.80
C VAL A 90 -0.28 -15.82 0.22
N SER A 91 -0.81 -16.80 -0.52
CA SER A 91 0.03 -17.77 -1.22
C SER A 91 0.93 -17.09 -2.25
N LYS A 92 2.21 -17.44 -2.22
CA LYS A 92 3.23 -16.87 -3.09
C LYS A 92 2.86 -16.96 -4.57
N ASN A 93 2.86 -15.83 -5.26
CA ASN A 93 2.61 -15.74 -6.69
C ASN A 93 3.34 -14.54 -7.30
N LYS A 94 4.56 -14.78 -7.80
CA LYS A 94 5.41 -13.73 -8.38
C LYS A 94 4.77 -13.02 -9.58
N LYS A 95 3.94 -13.73 -10.38
CA LYS A 95 3.25 -13.10 -11.52
C LYS A 95 2.20 -12.08 -11.07
N LYS A 96 1.40 -12.43 -10.05
CA LYS A 96 0.45 -11.48 -9.44
C LYS A 96 1.17 -10.31 -8.78
N ALA A 97 2.27 -10.58 -8.08
CA ALA A 97 3.11 -9.53 -7.48
C ALA A 97 3.58 -8.52 -8.54
N PHE A 98 4.18 -9.00 -9.64
CA PHE A 98 4.63 -8.14 -10.74
C PHE A 98 3.51 -7.26 -11.31
N LEU A 99 2.32 -7.83 -11.55
CA LEU A 99 1.19 -7.06 -12.08
C LEU A 99 0.72 -5.96 -11.10
N LEU A 100 0.72 -6.25 -9.80
CA LEU A 100 0.34 -5.29 -8.77
C LEU A 100 1.39 -4.19 -8.58
N TYR A 101 2.69 -4.53 -8.59
CA TYR A 101 3.76 -3.54 -8.63
C TYR A 101 3.61 -2.61 -9.84
N LEU A 102 3.34 -3.17 -11.02
CA LEU A 102 3.13 -2.37 -12.24
C LEU A 102 1.93 -1.42 -12.10
N GLN A 103 0.81 -1.89 -11.56
CA GLN A 103 -0.39 -1.06 -11.35
C GLN A 103 -0.18 0.06 -10.33
N SER A 104 0.58 -0.22 -9.27
CA SER A 104 0.97 0.76 -8.24
C SER A 104 1.95 1.80 -8.79
N ALA A 105 2.97 1.35 -9.54
CA ALA A 105 3.95 2.21 -10.19
C ALA A 105 3.31 3.19 -11.18
N LEU A 106 2.34 2.72 -11.97
CA LEU A 106 1.57 3.57 -12.88
C LEU A 106 0.70 4.62 -12.17
N ARG A 107 0.52 4.51 -10.86
CA ARG A 107 -0.22 5.46 -10.00
C ARG A 107 0.69 6.34 -9.15
N GLY A 108 1.99 6.32 -9.43
CA GLY A 108 2.94 7.23 -8.78
C GLY A 108 3.58 6.68 -7.50
N SER A 109 3.42 5.39 -7.17
CA SER A 109 4.24 4.78 -6.11
C SER A 109 5.68 4.65 -6.58
N SER A 110 6.57 5.45 -6.01
CA SER A 110 8.03 5.42 -6.27
C SER A 110 8.64 4.06 -5.96
N GLU A 111 8.23 3.46 -4.86
CA GLU A 111 8.67 2.16 -4.36
C GLU A 111 8.29 1.06 -5.37
N ALA A 112 7.07 1.12 -5.88
CA ALA A 112 6.61 0.16 -6.88
C ALA A 112 7.37 0.30 -8.22
N VAL A 113 7.76 1.51 -8.62
CA VAL A 113 8.55 1.73 -9.86
C VAL A 113 9.90 1.02 -9.76
N TYR A 114 10.59 1.14 -8.62
CA TYR A 114 11.83 0.41 -8.37
C TYR A 114 11.63 -1.10 -8.42
N GLU A 115 10.54 -1.59 -7.83
CA GLU A 115 10.21 -3.01 -7.84
C GLU A 115 9.90 -3.56 -9.24
N VAL A 116 9.25 -2.78 -10.11
CA VAL A 116 9.03 -3.14 -11.51
C VAL A 116 10.36 -3.24 -12.27
N SER A 117 11.27 -2.29 -12.06
CA SER A 117 12.62 -2.34 -12.64
C SER A 117 13.35 -3.62 -12.20
N ARG A 118 13.37 -3.90 -10.90
CA ARG A 118 13.97 -5.13 -10.32
C ARG A 118 13.34 -6.38 -10.94
N CYS A 119 12.02 -6.42 -11.10
CA CYS A 119 11.33 -7.54 -11.72
C CYS A 119 11.79 -7.79 -13.16
N TYR A 120 12.01 -6.76 -13.96
CA TYR A 120 12.52 -6.89 -15.32
C TYR A 120 14.00 -7.30 -15.38
N TYR A 121 14.85 -6.77 -14.49
CA TYR A 121 16.27 -7.13 -14.43
C TYR A 121 16.50 -8.61 -14.09
N PHE A 122 15.70 -9.14 -13.17
CA PHE A 122 15.86 -10.50 -12.63
C PHE A 122 14.83 -11.50 -13.15
N GLY A 123 13.83 -11.07 -13.93
CA GLY A 123 12.75 -11.94 -14.41
C GLY A 123 11.83 -12.42 -13.28
N ILE A 124 11.55 -11.58 -12.29
CA ILE A 124 10.67 -11.91 -11.17
C ILE A 124 9.22 -11.72 -11.62
N GLY A 125 8.48 -12.81 -11.79
CA GLY A 125 7.06 -12.73 -12.20
C GLY A 125 6.82 -12.31 -13.65
N THR A 126 7.89 -11.96 -14.38
CA THR A 126 7.88 -11.57 -15.79
C THR A 126 9.10 -12.18 -16.50
N ARG A 127 9.20 -11.99 -17.82
CA ARG A 127 10.43 -12.34 -18.55
C ARG A 127 11.51 -11.31 -18.28
N LYS A 128 12.74 -11.77 -18.11
CA LYS A 128 13.89 -10.90 -17.97
C LYS A 128 14.03 -9.99 -19.20
N ASN A 129 14.08 -8.69 -18.98
CA ASN A 129 14.30 -7.68 -20.02
C ASN A 129 15.04 -6.50 -19.42
N LYS A 130 16.37 -6.46 -19.61
CA LYS A 130 17.20 -5.39 -19.02
C LYS A 130 16.86 -4.01 -19.57
N ILE A 131 16.47 -3.90 -20.85
CA ILE A 131 16.11 -2.63 -21.49
C ILE A 131 14.88 -2.03 -20.80
N LEU A 132 13.83 -2.84 -20.60
CA LEU A 132 12.67 -2.41 -19.81
C LEU A 132 13.05 -2.12 -18.37
N GLY A 133 13.94 -2.91 -17.77
CA GLY A 133 14.47 -2.65 -16.43
C GLY A 133 15.10 -1.25 -16.31
N THR A 134 15.95 -0.86 -17.27
CA THR A 134 16.57 0.47 -17.32
C THR A 134 15.53 1.57 -17.50
N ILE A 135 14.59 1.42 -18.44
CA ILE A 135 13.51 2.41 -18.65
C ILE A 135 12.70 2.66 -17.36
N TRP A 136 12.36 1.59 -16.64
CA TRP A 136 11.63 1.72 -15.37
C TRP A 136 12.50 2.28 -14.24
N TYR A 137 13.81 2.05 -14.27
CA TYR A 137 14.75 2.62 -13.31
C TYR A 137 14.89 4.13 -13.49
N ASP A 138 15.09 4.60 -14.72
CA ASP A 138 15.21 6.03 -15.04
C ASP A 138 13.94 6.79 -14.63
N ARG A 139 12.77 6.17 -14.86
CA ARG A 139 11.49 6.70 -14.38
C ARG A 139 11.41 6.82 -12.85
N ALA A 140 12.09 5.95 -12.10
CA ALA A 140 12.13 6.04 -10.64
C ALA A 140 12.93 7.27 -10.19
N GLU A 141 14.04 7.56 -10.87
CA GLU A 141 14.88 8.72 -10.60
C GLU A 141 14.17 10.03 -10.91
N GLU A 142 13.42 10.10 -12.01
CA GLU A 142 12.58 11.26 -12.35
C GLU A 142 11.48 11.52 -11.30
N LEU A 143 10.79 10.48 -10.84
CA LEU A 143 9.78 10.64 -9.79
C LEU A 143 10.40 11.01 -8.44
N GLY A 144 11.61 10.51 -8.16
CA GLY A 144 12.37 10.82 -6.95
C GLY A 144 12.91 12.25 -6.92
N SER A 145 13.33 12.79 -8.06
CA SER A 145 13.83 14.18 -8.17
C SER A 145 12.69 15.19 -8.02
N VAL A 146 11.54 14.99 -8.67
CA VAL A 146 10.36 15.87 -8.55
C VAL A 146 9.85 15.98 -7.11
N ARG A 147 10.02 14.94 -6.30
CA ARG A 147 9.55 14.90 -4.90
C ARG A 147 10.46 15.67 -3.94
N ASN A 148 11.70 15.95 -4.31
CA ASN A 148 12.68 16.72 -3.52
C ASN A 148 12.64 18.23 -3.80
N ASP A 149 11.98 18.64 -4.89
CA ASP A 149 11.92 20.04 -5.36
C ASP A 149 10.58 20.73 -5.00
N SER A 150 9.76 20.14 -4.14
CA SER A 150 8.43 20.63 -3.72
C SER A 150 8.31 20.79 -2.21
#